data_AF-A0A418RU69-F1
#
_entry.id   AF-A0A418RU69-F1
#
_cell.length_a   1.000
_cell.length_b   1.000
_cell.length_c   1.000
_cell.angle_alpha   90.00
_cell.angle_beta   90.00
_cell.angle_gamma   90.00
#
_symmetry.space_group_name_H-M   'P 1'
#
loop_
_entity.id
_entity.type
_entity.pdbx_description
1 polymer ?
#
loop_
_entity_poly.entity_id
_entity_poly.type
_entity_poly.pdbx_seq_one_letter_code
_entity_poly.pdbx_strand_id
1 'polypeptide(L)'
;MITKIDSKADELPSHSDSAVIKTMEMYQAIITRMAGNSAACKQWCITLVTAILVFAVKETQYSLIWLTVIPVLICYCLDVYYLMLENRFRAGFNQAASKIAQQTFTRADLFKLSPAGCQRQLWFKAFTSLATWPVYLGLLVLVLVAYKLAFCNA
;
A
#
# COMPACT_ATOMS: atom_id res chain seq x y z
N MET A 1 12.91 48.81 2.71
CA MET A 1 13.37 47.40 2.71
C MET A 1 12.42 46.45 3.46
N ILE A 2 11.53 46.96 4.33
CA ILE A 2 10.55 46.16 5.09
C ILE A 2 9.30 45.80 4.24
N THR A 3 8.89 46.64 3.29
CA THR A 3 7.70 46.44 2.45
C THR A 3 7.74 45.25 1.47
N LYS A 4 8.93 44.68 1.19
CA LYS A 4 9.06 43.57 0.23
C LYS A 4 8.81 42.19 0.86
N ILE A 5 8.85 42.11 2.18
CA ILE A 5 8.64 40.85 2.93
C ILE A 5 7.13 40.58 3.10
N ASP A 6 6.33 41.61 3.36
CA ASP A 6 4.87 41.49 3.52
C ASP A 6 4.15 41.23 2.18
N SER A 7 4.62 41.82 1.07
CA SER A 7 4.04 41.58 -0.26
C SER A 7 4.14 40.13 -0.71
N LYS A 8 5.22 39.43 -0.32
CA LYS A 8 5.38 38.02 -0.65
C LYS A 8 4.48 37.13 0.20
N ALA A 9 3.94 37.62 1.33
CA ALA A 9 3.18 36.78 2.26
C ALA A 9 1.77 36.41 1.74
N ASP A 10 1.17 37.25 0.89
CA ASP A 10 -0.19 37.11 0.36
C ASP A 10 -0.22 36.60 -1.11
N GLU A 11 0.94 36.51 -1.76
CA GLU A 11 1.05 35.86 -3.07
C GLU A 11 0.83 34.35 -2.93
N LEU A 12 -0.16 33.84 -3.66
CA LEU A 12 -0.43 32.41 -3.80
C LEU A 12 0.85 31.72 -4.29
N PRO A 13 1.32 30.67 -3.60
CA PRO A 13 2.53 29.98 -3.99
C PRO A 13 2.39 29.45 -5.42
N SER A 14 3.33 29.86 -6.27
CA SER A 14 3.39 29.43 -7.66
C SER A 14 3.78 27.96 -7.75
N HIS A 15 3.46 27.31 -8.87
CA HIS A 15 3.78 25.90 -9.09
C HIS A 15 5.29 25.60 -9.06
N SER A 16 6.15 26.60 -9.30
CA SER A 16 7.61 26.48 -9.25
C SER A 16 8.21 26.81 -7.87
N ASP A 17 7.37 27.17 -6.89
CA ASP A 17 7.86 27.40 -5.53
C ASP A 17 8.41 26.13 -4.90
N SER A 18 9.60 26.25 -4.31
CA SER A 18 10.30 25.13 -3.69
C SER A 18 9.45 24.43 -2.61
N ALA A 19 8.63 25.18 -1.87
CA ALA A 19 7.75 24.63 -0.84
C ALA A 19 6.63 23.74 -1.43
N VAL A 20 6.10 24.10 -2.60
CA VAL A 20 5.09 23.30 -3.32
C VAL A 20 5.72 22.00 -3.82
N ILE A 21 6.88 22.10 -4.46
CA ILE A 21 7.64 20.93 -4.93
C ILE A 21 7.95 19.98 -3.76
N LYS A 22 8.44 20.50 -2.64
CA LYS A 22 8.74 19.71 -1.43
C LYS A 22 7.51 18.99 -0.87
N THR A 23 6.34 19.63 -0.90
CA THR A 23 5.08 19.01 -0.46
C THR A 23 4.72 17.83 -1.37
N MET A 24 4.87 17.98 -2.69
CA MET A 24 4.60 16.93 -3.67
C MET A 24 5.59 15.77 -3.56
N GLU A 25 6.88 16.07 -3.36
CA GLU A 25 7.91 15.06 -3.07
C GLU A 25 7.56 14.26 -1.80
N MET A 26 7.06 14.91 -0.76
CA MET A 26 6.68 14.26 0.49
C MET A 26 5.50 13.30 0.31
N TYR A 27 4.48 13.68 -0.47
CA TYR A 27 3.41 12.77 -0.88
C TYR A 27 3.96 11.56 -1.64
N GLN A 28 4.81 11.77 -2.64
CA GLN A 28 5.39 10.68 -3.43
C GLN A 28 6.26 9.75 -2.58
N ALA A 29 6.99 10.29 -1.61
CA ALA A 29 7.77 9.50 -0.68
C ALA A 29 6.87 8.57 0.16
N ILE A 30 5.75 9.07 0.67
CA ILE A 30 4.78 8.27 1.42
C ILE A 30 4.16 7.19 0.54
N ILE A 31 3.70 7.54 -0.67
CA ILE A 31 3.12 6.58 -1.63
C ILE A 31 4.11 5.45 -1.93
N THR A 32 5.37 5.80 -2.20
CA THR A 32 6.44 4.82 -2.47
C THR A 32 6.65 3.88 -1.27
N ARG A 33 6.63 4.40 -0.03
CA ARG A 33 6.75 3.56 1.17
C ARG A 33 5.55 2.64 1.36
N MET A 34 4.33 3.08 1.05
CA MET A 34 3.13 2.23 1.15
C MET A 34 3.18 1.09 0.12
N ALA A 35 3.56 1.38 -1.12
CA ALA A 35 3.78 0.37 -2.15
C ALA A 35 4.89 -0.63 -1.75
N GLY A 36 5.99 -0.13 -1.19
CA GLY A 36 7.08 -0.95 -0.67
C GLY A 36 6.66 -1.87 0.47
N ASN A 37 5.90 -1.37 1.45
CA ASN A 37 5.39 -2.18 2.55
C ASN A 37 4.40 -3.26 2.07
N SER A 38 3.53 -2.93 1.11
CA SER A 38 2.65 -3.90 0.44
C SER A 38 3.45 -5.01 -0.25
N ALA A 39 4.49 -4.67 -1.01
CA ALA A 39 5.36 -5.66 -1.65
C ALA A 39 6.10 -6.54 -0.62
N ALA A 40 6.57 -5.96 0.48
CA ALA A 40 7.23 -6.69 1.55
C ALA A 40 6.28 -7.72 2.21
N CYS A 41 5.02 -7.36 2.46
CA CYS A 41 4.01 -8.30 2.98
C CYS A 41 3.86 -9.53 2.08
N LYS A 42 3.86 -9.36 0.76
CA LYS A 42 3.78 -10.46 -0.20
C LYS A 42 5.02 -11.37 -0.14
N GLN A 43 6.21 -10.78 -0.09
CA GLN A 43 7.47 -11.53 0.00
C GLN A 43 7.55 -12.37 1.29
N TRP A 44 7.27 -11.76 2.44
CA TRP A 44 7.30 -12.46 3.73
C TRP A 44 6.24 -13.55 3.83
N CYS A 45 5.06 -13.33 3.23
CA CYS A 45 4.01 -14.35 3.14
C CYS A 45 4.51 -15.60 2.42
N ILE A 46 5.11 -15.44 1.23
CA ILE A 46 5.63 -16.55 0.42
C ILE A 46 6.71 -17.31 1.20
N THR A 47 7.64 -16.60 1.84
CA THR A 47 8.71 -17.22 2.64
C THR A 47 8.14 -18.05 3.79
N LEU A 48 7.19 -17.51 4.56
CA LEU A 48 6.57 -18.21 5.70
C LEU A 48 5.78 -19.44 5.24
N VAL A 49 4.95 -19.30 4.20
CA VAL A 49 4.18 -20.42 3.66
C VAL A 49 5.10 -21.52 3.15
N THR A 50 6.16 -21.16 2.42
CA THR A 50 7.14 -22.13 1.90
C THR A 50 7.84 -22.87 3.04
N ALA A 51 8.27 -22.16 4.08
CA ALA A 51 8.91 -22.77 5.24
C ALA A 51 7.98 -23.77 5.96
N ILE A 52 6.72 -23.41 6.16
CA ILE A 52 5.72 -24.28 6.80
C ILE A 52 5.43 -25.51 5.93
N LEU A 53 5.28 -25.34 4.61
CA LEU A 53 5.03 -26.46 3.70
C LEU A 53 6.20 -27.45 3.67
N VAL A 54 7.43 -26.96 3.55
CA VAL A 54 8.63 -27.80 3.59
C VAL A 54 8.72 -28.56 4.92
N PHE A 55 8.43 -27.89 6.03
CA PHE A 55 8.41 -28.51 7.35
C PHE A 55 7.34 -29.61 7.47
N ALA A 56 6.11 -29.33 7.02
CA ALA A 56 5.00 -30.29 7.06
C ALA A 56 5.30 -31.57 6.25
N VAL A 57 5.97 -31.43 5.09
CA VAL A 57 6.37 -32.58 4.26
C VAL A 57 7.48 -33.39 4.94
N LYS A 58 8.47 -32.74 5.55
CA LYS A 58 9.58 -33.43 6.24
C LYS A 58 9.14 -34.23 7.45
N GLU A 59 8.24 -33.67 8.25
CA GLU A 59 7.74 -34.31 9.48
C GLU A 59 6.57 -35.28 9.21
N THR A 60 6.12 -35.44 7.96
CA THR A 60 4.93 -36.23 7.58
C THR A 60 3.63 -35.83 8.30
N GLN A 61 3.60 -34.64 8.93
CA GLN A 61 2.46 -34.11 9.65
C GLN A 61 1.65 -33.16 8.77
N TYR A 62 0.85 -33.72 7.86
CA TYR A 62 0.07 -32.94 6.89
C TYR A 62 -0.98 -32.01 7.51
N SER A 63 -1.36 -32.22 8.77
CA SER A 63 -2.19 -31.29 9.55
C SER A 63 -1.54 -29.90 9.67
N LEU A 64 -0.21 -29.81 9.66
CA LEU A 64 0.54 -28.56 9.73
C LEU A 64 0.35 -27.66 8.50
N ILE A 65 -0.16 -28.18 7.37
CA ILE A 65 -0.50 -27.37 6.19
C ILE A 65 -1.54 -26.30 6.55
N TRP A 66 -2.47 -26.60 7.47
CA TRP A 66 -3.46 -25.61 7.94
C TRP A 66 -2.83 -24.42 8.67
N LEU A 67 -1.63 -24.58 9.23
CA LEU A 67 -0.89 -23.49 9.86
C LEU A 67 -0.51 -22.38 8.87
N THR A 68 -0.38 -22.70 7.57
CA THR A 68 -0.10 -21.71 6.50
C THR A 68 -1.21 -20.65 6.36
N VAL A 69 -2.43 -20.94 6.81
CA VAL A 69 -3.55 -20.01 6.74
C VAL A 69 -3.28 -18.76 7.58
N ILE A 70 -2.58 -18.90 8.71
CA ILE A 70 -2.31 -17.78 9.62
C ILE A 70 -1.46 -16.68 8.95
N PRO A 71 -0.25 -16.96 8.43
CA PRO A 71 0.55 -15.93 7.76
C PRO A 71 -0.14 -15.42 6.48
N VAL A 72 -0.89 -16.26 5.76
CA VAL A 72 -1.65 -15.83 4.58
C VAL A 72 -2.68 -14.77 4.95
N LEU A 73 -3.49 -15.01 5.99
CA LEU A 73 -4.52 -14.06 6.42
C LEU A 73 -3.91 -12.75 6.92
N ILE A 74 -2.88 -12.82 7.76
CA ILE A 74 -2.24 -11.62 8.33
C ILE A 74 -1.60 -10.79 7.21
N CYS A 75 -0.79 -11.43 6.35
CA CYS A 75 -0.14 -10.72 5.25
C CYS A 75 -1.16 -10.17 4.25
N TYR A 76 -2.26 -10.87 3.98
CA TYR A 76 -3.32 -10.38 3.10
C TYR A 76 -4.02 -9.14 3.68
N CYS A 77 -4.39 -9.18 4.96
CA CYS A 77 -5.00 -8.03 5.64
C CYS A 77 -4.08 -6.81 5.62
N LEU A 78 -2.78 -7.00 5.89
CA LEU A 78 -1.79 -5.93 5.84
C LEU A 78 -1.59 -5.40 4.41
N ASP A 79 -1.53 -6.29 3.43
CA ASP A 79 -1.33 -5.92 2.03
C ASP A 79 -2.48 -5.05 1.51
N VAL A 80 -3.72 -5.45 1.80
CA VAL A 80 -4.92 -4.66 1.50
C VAL A 80 -4.91 -3.31 2.22
N TYR A 81 -4.50 -3.29 3.49
CA TYR A 81 -4.41 -2.06 4.28
C TYR A 81 -3.42 -1.06 3.66
N TYR A 82 -2.22 -1.50 3.30
CA TYR A 82 -1.21 -0.65 2.67
C TYR A 82 -1.66 -0.16 1.29
N LEU A 83 -2.33 -1.00 0.51
CA LEU A 83 -2.89 -0.61 -0.79
C LEU A 83 -4.01 0.42 -0.64
N MET A 84 -4.89 0.28 0.36
CA MET A 84 -5.88 1.30 0.67
C MET A 84 -5.20 2.63 1.01
N LEU A 85 -4.16 2.61 1.84
CA LEU A 85 -3.45 3.81 2.27
C LEU A 85 -2.73 4.49 1.09
N GLU A 86 -2.09 3.72 0.22
CA GLU A 86 -1.51 4.20 -1.04
C GLU A 86 -2.56 4.96 -1.87
N ASN A 87 -3.72 4.34 -2.09
CA ASN A 87 -4.80 4.96 -2.87
C ASN A 87 -5.30 6.27 -2.25
N ARG A 88 -5.38 6.36 -0.93
CA ARG A 88 -5.77 7.60 -0.22
C ARG A 88 -4.73 8.70 -0.39
N PHE A 89 -3.44 8.36 -0.30
CA PHE A 89 -2.37 9.33 -0.52
C PHE A 89 -2.28 9.76 -1.99
N ARG A 90 -2.53 8.85 -2.95
CA ARG A 90 -2.65 9.20 -4.38
C ARG A 90 -3.82 10.14 -4.64
N ALA A 91 -4.96 9.92 -3.98
CA ALA A 91 -6.09 10.84 -4.07
C ALA A 91 -5.75 12.23 -3.50
N GLY A 92 -5.08 12.28 -2.35
CA GLY A 92 -4.59 13.53 -1.75
C GLY A 92 -3.59 14.27 -2.66
N PHE A 93 -2.64 13.53 -3.25
CA PHE A 93 -1.69 14.05 -4.23
C PHE A 93 -2.38 14.63 -5.45
N ASN A 94 -3.35 13.92 -6.03
CA ASN A 94 -4.12 14.41 -7.18
C ASN A 94 -4.92 15.67 -6.85
N GLN A 95 -5.50 15.75 -5.64
CA GLN A 95 -6.17 16.97 -5.18
C GLN A 95 -5.21 18.14 -5.04
N ALA A 96 -4.04 17.93 -4.43
CA ALA A 96 -3.00 18.96 -4.33
C ALA A 96 -2.53 19.41 -5.73
N ALA A 97 -2.26 18.46 -6.64
CA ALA A 97 -1.90 18.75 -8.04
C ALA A 97 -2.98 19.58 -8.76
N SER A 98 -4.26 19.24 -8.57
CA SER A 98 -5.36 19.98 -9.19
C SER A 98 -5.47 21.42 -8.67
N LYS A 99 -5.28 21.65 -7.36
CA LYS A 99 -5.26 22.99 -6.77
C LYS A 99 -4.08 23.84 -7.28
N ILE A 100 -2.91 23.22 -7.47
CA ILE A 100 -1.73 23.89 -8.04
C ILE A 100 -2.01 24.31 -9.50
N ALA A 101 -2.60 23.41 -10.29
CA ALA A 101 -2.97 23.70 -11.67
C ALA A 101 -4.01 24.84 -11.77
N GLN A 102 -4.96 24.89 -10.84
CA GLN A 102 -6.00 25.93 -10.77
C GLN A 102 -5.55 27.24 -10.13
N GLN A 103 -4.28 27.36 -9.71
CA GLN A 103 -3.75 28.52 -8.96
C GLN A 103 -4.53 28.81 -7.67
N THR A 104 -5.20 27.83 -7.07
CA THR A 104 -5.94 27.99 -5.79
C THR A 104 -5.18 27.39 -4.61
N PHE A 105 -3.96 26.92 -4.82
CA PHE A 105 -3.14 26.31 -3.79
C PHE A 105 -2.68 27.36 -2.79
N THR A 106 -3.16 27.27 -1.55
CA THR A 106 -2.90 28.28 -0.51
C THR A 106 -1.76 27.81 0.39
N ARG A 107 -1.08 28.74 1.08
CA ARG A 107 -0.03 28.41 2.06
C ARG A 107 -0.48 27.47 3.18
N ALA A 108 -1.76 27.53 3.56
CA ALA A 108 -2.35 26.62 4.55
C ALA A 108 -2.44 25.15 4.08
N ASP A 109 -2.31 24.90 2.77
CA ASP A 109 -2.26 23.56 2.20
C ASP A 109 -0.81 23.02 2.12
N LEU A 110 0.21 23.87 2.32
CA LEU A 110 1.61 23.42 2.37
C LEU A 110 1.81 22.44 3.52
N PHE A 111 2.49 21.33 3.23
CA PHE A 111 2.76 20.25 4.19
C PHE A 111 1.52 19.61 4.82
N LYS A 112 0.31 19.94 4.37
CA LYS A 112 -0.93 19.31 4.83
C LYS A 112 -1.16 17.98 4.10
N LEU A 113 -0.46 16.96 4.56
CA LEU A 113 -0.55 15.60 4.01
C LEU A 113 -1.79 14.86 4.53
N SER A 114 -2.96 15.22 4.01
CA SER A 114 -4.20 14.53 4.39
C SER A 114 -4.51 13.38 3.41
N PRO A 115 -4.77 12.16 3.91
CA PRO A 115 -5.23 11.05 3.08
C PRO A 115 -6.70 11.26 2.68
N ALA A 116 -6.93 11.56 1.41
CA ALA A 116 -8.26 11.89 0.90
C ALA A 116 -9.04 10.63 0.43
N GLY A 117 -10.38 10.70 0.46
CA GLY A 117 -11.28 9.68 -0.07
C GLY A 117 -12.12 8.94 0.98
N CYS A 118 -13.18 8.25 0.52
CA CYS A 118 -14.10 7.51 1.38
C CYS A 118 -13.52 6.15 1.78
N GLN A 119 -13.36 5.92 3.08
CA GLN A 119 -12.69 4.74 3.65
C GLN A 119 -13.28 3.43 3.12
N ARG A 120 -14.61 3.29 3.13
CA ARG A 120 -15.29 2.02 2.82
C ARG A 120 -15.13 1.56 1.37
N GLN A 121 -15.24 2.47 0.40
CA GLN A 121 -15.10 2.14 -1.02
C GLN A 121 -13.65 1.75 -1.38
N LEU A 122 -12.67 2.34 -0.70
CA LEU A 122 -11.25 2.04 -0.91
C LEU A 122 -10.85 0.69 -0.31
N TRP A 123 -11.42 0.31 0.83
CA TRP A 123 -11.28 -1.04 1.40
C TRP A 123 -11.78 -2.11 0.42
N PHE A 124 -13.00 -1.97 -0.10
CA PHE A 124 -13.55 -2.95 -1.06
C PHE A 124 -12.74 -3.00 -2.37
N LYS A 125 -12.34 -1.84 -2.91
CA LYS A 125 -11.46 -1.79 -4.09
C LYS A 125 -10.09 -2.42 -3.84
N ALA A 126 -9.53 -2.28 -2.64
CA ALA A 126 -8.25 -2.88 -2.28
C ALA A 126 -8.35 -4.40 -2.13
N PHE A 127 -9.45 -4.90 -1.55
CA PHE A 127 -9.74 -6.34 -1.47
C PHE A 127 -9.87 -6.99 -2.85
N THR A 128 -10.50 -6.31 -3.81
CA THR A 128 -10.71 -6.82 -5.18
C THR A 128 -9.64 -6.36 -6.17
N SER A 129 -8.52 -5.80 -5.71
CA SER A 129 -7.54 -5.21 -6.60
C SER A 129 -6.75 -6.28 -7.35
N LEU A 130 -6.59 -6.07 -8.66
CA LEU A 130 -5.78 -6.90 -9.56
C LEU A 130 -4.31 -6.99 -9.12
N ALA A 131 -3.84 -6.06 -8.28
CA ALA A 131 -2.48 -6.04 -7.74
C ALA A 131 -2.21 -7.08 -6.63
N THR A 132 -3.25 -7.55 -5.95
CA THR A 132 -3.12 -8.53 -4.85
C THR A 132 -3.51 -9.93 -5.30
N TRP A 133 -4.54 -10.04 -6.15
CA TRP A 133 -5.14 -11.31 -6.53
C TRP A 133 -4.16 -12.38 -7.06
N PRO A 134 -3.19 -12.09 -7.95
CA PRO A 134 -2.32 -13.12 -8.52
C PRO A 134 -1.45 -13.83 -7.49
N VAL A 135 -0.94 -13.11 -6.48
CA VAL A 135 -0.04 -13.69 -5.47
C VAL A 135 -0.79 -14.61 -4.53
N TYR A 136 -1.94 -14.15 -4.02
CA TYR A 136 -2.74 -14.95 -3.09
C TYR A 136 -3.47 -16.09 -3.79
N LEU A 137 -3.88 -15.91 -5.05
CA LEU A 137 -4.40 -17.00 -5.87
C LEU A 137 -3.32 -18.06 -6.15
N GLY A 138 -2.09 -17.63 -6.47
CA GLY A 138 -0.95 -18.54 -6.62
C GLY A 138 -0.64 -19.32 -5.33
N LEU A 139 -0.66 -18.65 -4.17
CA LEU A 139 -0.50 -19.30 -2.87
C LEU A 139 -1.62 -20.30 -2.56
N LEU A 140 -2.87 -19.98 -2.89
CA LEU A 140 -4.00 -20.88 -2.71
C LEU A 140 -3.85 -22.14 -3.57
N VAL A 141 -3.48 -21.99 -4.85
CA VAL A 141 -3.21 -23.13 -5.75
C VAL A 141 -2.05 -23.98 -5.22
N LEU A 142 -0.97 -23.35 -4.76
CA LEU A 142 0.17 -24.05 -4.17
C LEU A 142 -0.24 -24.90 -2.96
N VAL A 143 -1.03 -24.33 -2.03
CA VAL A 143 -1.51 -25.04 -0.84
C VAL A 143 -2.43 -26.20 -1.22
N LEU A 144 -3.33 -26.03 -2.20
CA LEU A 144 -4.22 -27.09 -2.68
C LEU A 144 -3.44 -28.24 -3.32
N VAL A 145 -2.44 -27.93 -4.14
CA VAL A 145 -1.55 -28.93 -4.75
C VAL A 145 -0.77 -29.67 -3.67
N ALA A 146 -0.17 -28.95 -2.72
CA ALA A 146 0.57 -29.55 -1.61
C ALA A 146 -0.32 -30.48 -0.77
N TYR A 147 -1.56 -30.06 -0.47
CA TYR A 147 -2.54 -30.87 0.24
C TYR A 147 -2.93 -32.13 -0.54
N LYS A 148 -3.17 -32.01 -1.85
CA LYS A 148 -3.50 -33.16 -2.71
C LYS A 148 -2.35 -34.16 -2.81
N LEU A 149 -1.12 -33.69 -2.96
CA LEU A 149 0.07 -34.55 -2.98
C LEU A 149 0.29 -35.25 -1.64
N ALA A 150 0.11 -34.53 -0.53
CA ALA A 150 0.17 -35.07 0.82
C ALA A 150 -0.84 -36.20 1.05
N PHE A 151 -2.11 -35.98 0.69
CA PHE A 151 -3.18 -36.98 0.86
C PHE A 151 -3.14 -38.14 -0.14
N CYS A 152 -2.46 -37.99 -1.29
CA CYS A 152 -2.26 -39.09 -2.22
C CYS A 152 -1.08 -40.00 -1.83
N ASN A 153 -0.13 -39.45 -1.07
CA ASN A 153 1.05 -40.18 -0.58
C ASN A 153 0.88 -40.77 0.83
N ALA A 154 -0.20 -40.40 1.54
CA ALA A 154 -0.59 -40.94 2.84
C ALA A 154 -1.56 -42.12 2.69
#